data_AF-A0A8S9HI81-F1
#
_entry.id   AF-A0A8S9HI81-F1
#
_cell.length_a   1.000
_cell.length_b   1.000
_cell.length_c   1.000
_cell.angle_alpha   90.00
_cell.angle_beta   90.00
_cell.angle_gamma   90.00
#
_symmetry.space_group_name_H-M   'P 1'
#
loop_
_entity.id
_entity.type
_entity.pdbx_description
1 polymer ?
#
loop_
_entity_poly.entity_id
_entity_poly.type
_entity_poly.pdbx_seq_one_letter_code
_entity_poly.pdbx_strand_id
1 'polypeptide(L)'
;MILYIFSGLLCRWSSVLSATASFLIASLRLLPVWAARRLVSNSLGASWSDTAVQATCTHLRQYHTMRNVLYMAMTEFRELAAEPDWDFMRENQSRLAFLFGIDDHWGPLQLFEEISKQAPGTSLSIEREGHTHAFCCTVAGSVWVAQHVATLIKNRFTHLQ
;
A
#
# COMPACT_ATOMS: atom_id res chain seq x y z
N MET A 1 7.29 2.03 -3.98
CA MET A 1 8.76 2.22 -4.10
C MET A 1 9.39 3.19 -3.09
N ILE A 2 8.81 4.36 -2.73
CA ILE A 2 9.34 5.21 -1.63
C ILE A 2 9.29 4.50 -0.26
N LEU A 3 8.31 3.62 -0.08
CA LEU A 3 8.02 2.93 1.18
C LEU A 3 8.98 1.74 1.47
N TYR A 4 9.59 1.15 0.45
CA TYR A 4 10.43 -0.05 0.59
C TYR A 4 11.90 0.22 0.92
N ILE A 5 12.40 1.44 0.66
CA ILE A 5 13.80 1.78 0.90
C ILE A 5 14.07 2.06 2.40
N PHE A 6 13.03 2.16 3.23
CA PHE A 6 13.19 2.59 4.62
C PHE A 6 12.42 1.76 5.66
N SER A 7 12.13 0.47 5.43
CA SER A 7 11.40 -0.34 6.42
C SER A 7 12.06 -0.39 7.81
N GLY A 8 13.40 -0.33 7.90
CA GLY A 8 14.11 -0.19 9.18
C GLY A 8 14.37 1.25 9.65
N LEU A 9 14.37 2.25 8.74
CA LEU A 9 14.70 3.64 9.06
C LEU A 9 13.46 4.49 9.37
N LEU A 10 12.29 4.20 8.76
CA LEU A 10 11.04 4.96 8.92
C LEU A 10 10.53 4.96 10.35
N CYS A 11 10.70 3.84 11.07
CA CYS A 11 10.26 3.68 12.45
C CYS A 11 10.96 4.67 13.43
N ARG A 12 12.13 5.22 13.02
CA ARG A 12 12.97 6.19 13.76
C ARG A 12 12.93 7.63 13.21
N TRP A 13 11.93 8.03 12.43
CA TRP A 13 11.85 9.42 11.99
C TRP A 13 11.53 10.35 13.16
N SER A 14 12.52 11.14 13.57
CA SER A 14 12.28 12.22 14.52
C SER A 14 11.43 13.32 13.86
N SER A 15 10.72 14.09 14.68
CA SER A 15 9.95 15.25 14.20
C SER A 15 10.80 16.20 13.35
N VAL A 16 12.08 16.34 13.70
CA VAL A 16 13.06 17.18 12.99
C VAL A 16 13.38 16.63 11.61
N LEU A 17 13.69 15.33 11.48
CA LEU A 17 13.99 14.73 10.17
C LEU A 17 12.80 14.84 9.21
N SER A 18 11.59 14.58 9.71
CA SER A 18 10.38 14.73 8.91
C SER A 18 10.11 16.18 8.51
N ALA A 19 10.34 17.14 9.41
CA ALA A 19 10.24 18.56 9.08
C ALA A 19 11.26 18.97 8.00
N THR A 20 12.52 18.53 8.13
CA THR A 20 13.58 18.80 7.14
C THR A 20 13.24 18.20 5.78
N ALA A 21 12.83 16.93 5.72
CA ALA A 21 12.42 16.28 4.48
C ALA A 21 11.21 16.98 3.83
N SER A 22 10.21 17.36 4.64
CA SER A 22 9.04 18.09 4.16
C SER A 22 9.42 19.47 3.62
N PHE A 23 10.39 20.15 4.23
CA PHE A 23 10.89 21.44 3.76
C PHE A 23 11.65 21.30 2.44
N LEU A 24 12.52 20.29 2.29
CA LEU A 24 13.23 20.00 1.05
C LEU A 24 12.27 19.67 -0.10
N ILE A 25 11.21 18.90 0.18
CA ILE A 25 10.20 18.59 -0.83
C ILE A 25 9.35 19.83 -1.15
N ALA A 26 9.06 20.66 -0.16
CA ALA A 26 8.34 21.92 -0.37
C ALA A 26 9.14 22.94 -1.18
N SER A 27 10.48 22.98 -1.04
CA SER A 27 11.33 23.87 -1.83
C SER A 27 11.31 23.53 -3.32
N LEU A 28 11.00 22.28 -3.69
CA LEU A 28 10.76 21.91 -5.09
C LEU A 28 9.66 22.77 -5.71
N ARG A 29 8.73 23.38 -4.96
CA ARG A 29 7.72 24.33 -5.48
C ARG A 29 8.30 25.50 -6.25
N LEU A 30 9.55 25.86 -5.99
CA LEU A 30 10.27 26.92 -6.71
C LEU A 30 10.52 26.55 -8.19
N LEU A 31 10.47 25.26 -8.52
CA LEU A 31 10.61 24.78 -9.89
C LEU A 31 9.27 24.82 -10.65
N PRO A 32 9.28 25.15 -11.95
CA PRO A 32 8.10 24.97 -12.78
C PRO A 32 7.73 23.48 -12.86
N VAL A 33 6.43 23.19 -13.03
CA VAL A 33 5.88 21.82 -12.95
C VAL A 33 6.58 20.84 -13.90
N TRP A 34 6.94 21.28 -15.11
CA TRP A 34 7.65 20.44 -16.08
C TRP A 34 9.04 20.00 -15.57
N ALA A 35 9.76 20.89 -14.86
CA ALA A 35 11.09 20.60 -14.33
C ALA A 35 10.98 19.65 -13.12
N ALA A 36 10.00 19.91 -12.24
CA ALA A 36 9.69 19.01 -11.12
C ALA A 36 9.29 17.61 -11.62
N ARG A 37 8.46 17.53 -12.67
CA ARG A 37 8.05 16.25 -13.29
C ARG A 37 9.24 15.49 -13.85
N ARG A 38 10.16 16.16 -14.56
CA ARG A 38 11.40 15.52 -15.03
C ARG A 38 12.25 14.99 -13.89
N LEU A 39 12.45 15.78 -12.83
CA LEU A 39 13.22 15.34 -11.66
C LEU A 39 12.59 14.12 -10.97
N VAL A 40 11.27 14.15 -10.73
CA VAL A 40 10.55 13.04 -10.09
C VAL A 40 10.63 11.79 -10.96
N SER A 41 10.35 11.91 -12.26
CA SER A 41 10.36 10.77 -13.20
C SER A 41 11.75 10.14 -13.33
N ASN A 42 12.81 10.95 -13.35
CA ASN A 42 14.18 10.46 -13.53
C ASN A 42 14.86 9.97 -12.24
N SER A 43 14.27 10.22 -11.07
CA SER A 43 14.82 9.79 -9.77
C SER A 43 14.03 8.62 -9.19
N LEU A 44 12.89 8.92 -8.57
CA LEU A 44 12.05 7.96 -7.83
C LEU A 44 10.90 7.40 -8.68
N GLY A 45 10.63 7.99 -9.84
CA GLY A 45 9.43 7.76 -10.62
C GLY A 45 9.58 6.86 -11.85
N ALA A 46 10.74 6.24 -12.08
CA ALA A 46 10.96 5.43 -13.28
C ALA A 46 9.98 4.23 -13.39
N SER A 47 9.49 3.73 -12.25
CA SER A 47 8.49 2.67 -12.15
C SER A 47 7.09 3.19 -11.76
N TRP A 48 6.91 4.50 -11.68
CA TRP A 48 5.65 5.08 -11.22
C TRP A 48 4.70 5.31 -12.38
N SER A 49 3.41 5.15 -12.12
CA SER A 49 2.37 5.57 -13.05
C SER A 49 2.37 7.08 -13.24
N ASP A 50 1.88 7.55 -14.39
CA ASP A 50 1.83 8.98 -14.69
C ASP A 50 1.01 9.76 -13.65
N THR A 51 -0.07 9.15 -13.16
CA THR A 51 -0.92 9.67 -12.09
C THR A 51 -0.14 9.87 -10.78
N ALA A 52 0.73 8.92 -10.40
CA ALA A 52 1.55 9.03 -9.20
C ALA A 52 2.60 10.14 -9.33
N VAL A 53 3.23 10.26 -10.50
CA VAL A 53 4.16 11.36 -10.81
C VAL A 53 3.43 12.71 -10.76
N GLN A 54 2.24 12.80 -11.38
CA GLN A 54 1.43 14.02 -11.39
C GLN A 54 1.02 14.41 -9.96
N ALA A 55 0.44 13.49 -9.18
CA ALA A 55 0.03 13.74 -7.80
C ALA A 55 1.21 14.20 -6.93
N THR A 56 2.39 13.65 -7.17
CA THR A 56 3.62 14.08 -6.48
C THR A 56 3.99 15.52 -6.84
N CYS A 57 3.89 15.87 -8.12
CA CYS A 57 4.20 17.20 -8.62
C CYS A 57 3.17 18.28 -8.23
N THR A 58 1.91 17.91 -8.02
CA THR A 58 0.83 18.87 -7.74
C THR A 58 0.46 18.95 -6.26
N HIS A 59 0.41 17.81 -5.55
CA HIS A 59 -0.13 17.73 -4.18
C HIS A 59 0.95 17.46 -3.13
N LEU A 60 1.94 16.60 -3.41
CA LEU A 60 2.94 16.20 -2.41
C LEU A 60 4.06 17.22 -2.18
N ARG A 61 4.25 18.18 -3.10
CA ARG A 61 5.18 19.31 -2.94
C ARG A 61 4.73 20.34 -1.89
N GLN A 62 3.69 20.05 -1.10
CA GLN A 62 3.24 20.93 -0.03
C GLN A 62 3.82 20.47 1.31
N TYR A 63 4.39 21.40 2.09
CA TYR A 63 5.04 21.08 3.36
C TYR A 63 4.13 20.27 4.30
N HIS A 64 2.92 20.76 4.58
CA HIS A 64 2.00 20.09 5.52
C HIS A 64 1.47 18.77 4.95
N THR A 65 1.21 18.68 3.66
CA THR A 65 0.81 17.42 3.01
C THR A 65 1.89 16.37 3.15
N MET A 66 3.15 16.72 2.87
CA MET A 66 4.27 15.80 3.04
C MET A 66 4.49 15.42 4.50
N ARG A 67 4.34 16.37 5.44
CA ARG A 67 4.45 16.10 6.87
C ARG A 67 3.41 15.07 7.32
N ASN A 68 2.18 15.17 6.81
CA ASN A 68 1.11 14.23 7.11
C ASN A 68 1.36 12.86 6.47
N VAL A 69 1.81 12.81 5.21
CA VAL A 69 2.17 11.56 4.53
C VAL A 69 3.26 10.82 5.30
N LEU A 70 4.32 11.51 5.70
CA LEU A 70 5.41 10.94 6.48
C LEU A 70 4.96 10.48 7.87
N TYR A 71 4.05 11.22 8.51
CA TYR A 71 3.48 10.82 9.79
C TYR A 71 2.64 9.55 9.66
N MET A 72 1.72 9.49 8.69
CA MET A 72 0.87 8.32 8.44
C MET A 72 1.71 7.08 8.10
N ALA A 73 2.69 7.23 7.20
CA ALA A 73 3.60 6.15 6.85
C ALA A 73 4.40 5.66 8.07
N MET A 74 4.93 6.57 8.89
CA MET A 74 5.66 6.20 10.11
C MET A 74 4.76 5.46 11.11
N THR A 75 3.52 5.91 11.35
CA THR A 75 2.60 5.21 12.26
C THR A 75 2.22 3.84 11.71
N GLU A 76 1.93 3.74 10.42
CA GLU A 76 1.59 2.47 9.77
C GLU A 76 2.74 1.46 9.88
N PHE A 77 3.97 1.87 9.57
CA PHE A 77 5.13 0.98 9.70
C PHE A 77 5.48 0.60 11.13
N ARG A 78 5.13 1.42 12.12
CA ARG A 78 5.29 1.04 13.53
C ARG A 78 4.37 -0.11 13.90
N GLU A 79 3.11 -0.03 13.47
CA GLU A 79 2.14 -1.10 13.71
C GLU A 79 2.47 -2.35 12.88
N LEU A 80 2.86 -2.19 11.62
CA LEU A 80 3.27 -3.32 10.76
C LEU A 80 4.56 -4.00 11.23
N ALA A 81 5.40 -3.32 12.02
CA ALA A 81 6.58 -3.93 12.63
C ALA A 81 6.24 -4.79 13.85
N ALA A 82 5.04 -4.64 14.41
CA ALA A 82 4.57 -5.54 15.45
C ALA A 82 4.25 -6.92 14.84
N GLU A 83 4.47 -7.96 15.63
CA GLU A 83 4.12 -9.31 15.20
C GLU A 83 2.60 -9.45 15.08
N PRO A 84 2.07 -9.97 13.95
CA PRO A 84 0.65 -10.26 13.81
C PRO A 84 0.18 -11.29 14.86
N ASP A 85 -1.07 -11.17 15.30
CA ASP A 85 -1.67 -12.14 16.21
C ASP A 85 -1.99 -13.46 15.47
N TRP A 86 -0.97 -14.32 15.38
CA TRP A 86 -1.06 -15.58 14.65
C TRP A 86 -2.02 -16.57 15.31
N ASP A 87 -2.17 -16.52 16.63
CA ASP A 87 -3.13 -17.37 17.35
C ASP A 87 -4.56 -17.00 16.94
N PHE A 88 -4.90 -15.70 16.99
CA PHE A 88 -6.19 -15.21 16.50
C PHE A 88 -6.45 -15.60 15.04
N MET A 89 -5.45 -15.44 14.18
CA MET A 89 -5.58 -15.79 12.77
C MET A 89 -5.85 -17.29 12.56
N ARG A 90 -5.13 -18.17 13.25
CA ARG A 90 -5.35 -19.63 13.17
C ARG A 90 -6.71 -20.04 13.71
N GLU A 91 -7.13 -19.48 14.84
CA GLU A 91 -8.44 -19.76 15.44
C GLU A 91 -9.59 -19.34 14.52
N ASN A 92 -9.41 -18.26 13.74
CA ASN A 92 -10.44 -17.68 12.88
C ASN A 92 -10.20 -17.89 11.38
N GLN A 93 -9.27 -18.78 10.99
CA GLN A 93 -8.86 -18.97 9.58
C GLN A 93 -10.03 -19.31 8.63
N SER A 94 -11.07 -20.00 9.14
CA SER A 94 -12.29 -20.30 8.40
C SER A 94 -13.23 -19.10 8.19
N ARG A 95 -12.96 -17.96 8.82
CA ARG A 95 -13.74 -16.72 8.70
C ARG A 95 -12.96 -15.61 8.00
N LEU A 96 -11.65 -15.80 7.83
CA LEU A 96 -10.75 -14.85 7.19
C LEU A 96 -10.52 -15.22 5.72
N ALA A 97 -10.43 -14.19 4.88
CA ALA A 97 -9.98 -14.30 3.50
C ALA A 97 -9.15 -13.06 3.16
N PHE A 98 -8.00 -13.27 2.53
CA PHE A 98 -7.13 -12.19 2.09
C PHE A 98 -6.97 -12.23 0.57
N LEU A 99 -7.12 -11.07 -0.04
CA LEU A 99 -6.93 -10.83 -1.47
C LEU A 99 -5.73 -9.91 -1.64
N PHE A 100 -4.76 -10.35 -2.43
CA PHE A 100 -3.53 -9.61 -2.73
C PHE A 100 -3.50 -9.21 -4.19
N GLY A 101 -2.92 -8.05 -4.52
CA GLY A 101 -2.57 -7.71 -5.91
C GLY A 101 -1.20 -8.27 -6.29
N ILE A 102 -1.03 -8.70 -7.54
CA ILE A 102 0.26 -9.23 -8.02
C ILE A 102 1.41 -8.21 -7.96
N ASP A 103 1.10 -6.91 -8.09
CA ASP A 103 2.05 -5.80 -8.00
C ASP A 103 1.62 -4.77 -6.94
N ASP A 104 1.01 -5.26 -5.86
CA ASP A 104 0.57 -4.41 -4.75
C ASP A 104 1.74 -4.13 -3.80
N HIS A 105 2.23 -2.91 -3.86
CA HIS A 105 3.32 -2.45 -3.00
C HIS A 105 2.87 -2.07 -1.58
N TRP A 106 1.56 -1.97 -1.33
CA TRP A 106 0.98 -1.72 -0.01
C TRP A 106 0.66 -3.03 0.71
N GLY A 107 0.14 -4.01 -0.02
CA GLY A 107 -0.07 -5.38 0.42
C GLY A 107 0.86 -6.35 -0.31
N PRO A 108 2.16 -6.40 0.02
CA PRO A 108 3.12 -7.15 -0.76
C PRO A 108 2.99 -8.66 -0.60
N LEU A 109 3.37 -9.42 -1.64
CA LEU A 109 3.24 -10.87 -1.67
C LEU A 109 4.07 -11.60 -0.60
N GLN A 110 5.08 -10.95 0.00
CA GLN A 110 5.76 -11.50 1.17
C GLN A 110 4.79 -11.75 2.34
N LEU A 111 3.81 -10.87 2.56
CA LEU A 111 2.78 -11.09 3.59
C LEU A 111 1.86 -12.25 3.22
N PHE A 112 1.53 -12.42 1.93
CA PHE A 112 0.80 -13.60 1.45
C PHE A 112 1.55 -14.89 1.81
N GLU A 113 2.86 -14.92 1.55
CA GLU A 113 3.69 -16.08 1.86
C GLU A 113 3.77 -16.34 3.37
N GLU A 114 3.92 -15.31 4.19
CA GLU A 114 3.94 -15.41 5.64
C GLU A 114 2.62 -15.97 6.20
N ILE A 115 1.47 -15.42 5.77
CA ILE A 115 0.15 -15.91 6.21
C ILE A 115 -0.05 -17.36 5.75
N SER A 116 0.37 -17.71 4.53
CA SER A 116 0.24 -19.08 4.01
C SER A 116 0.99 -20.12 4.87
N LYS A 117 2.09 -19.71 5.52
CA LYS A 117 2.88 -20.55 6.43
C LYS A 117 2.30 -20.57 7.86
N GLN A 118 1.89 -19.42 8.38
CA GLN A 118 1.49 -19.27 9.78
C GLN A 118 0.02 -19.64 10.05
N ALA A 119 -0.85 -19.48 9.05
CA ALA A 119 -2.28 -19.77 9.12
C ALA A 119 -2.79 -20.44 7.82
N PRO A 120 -2.33 -21.68 7.52
CA PRO A 120 -2.51 -22.33 6.22
C PRO A 120 -3.97 -22.63 5.83
N GLY A 121 -4.91 -22.65 6.77
CA GLY A 121 -6.34 -22.81 6.49
C GLY A 121 -7.06 -21.51 6.12
N THR A 122 -6.33 -20.39 6.06
CA THR A 122 -6.89 -19.10 5.64
C THR A 122 -7.09 -19.08 4.13
N SER A 123 -8.20 -18.53 3.65
CA SER A 123 -8.41 -18.36 2.21
C SER A 123 -7.52 -17.22 1.68
N LEU A 124 -6.59 -17.56 0.81
CA LEU A 124 -5.69 -16.59 0.18
C LEU A 124 -5.90 -16.55 -1.33
N SER A 125 -5.98 -15.36 -1.90
CA SER A 125 -6.18 -15.14 -3.33
C SER A 125 -5.27 -14.05 -3.87
N ILE A 126 -4.91 -14.15 -5.15
CA ILE A 126 -4.10 -13.16 -5.85
C ILE A 126 -4.89 -12.66 -7.06
N GLU A 127 -5.14 -11.37 -7.11
CA GLU A 127 -5.65 -10.61 -8.25
C GLU A 127 -4.59 -10.61 -9.38
N ARG A 128 -4.98 -10.98 -10.60
CA ARG A 128 -4.08 -11.17 -11.75
C ARG A 128 -4.53 -10.46 -13.04
N GLU A 129 -5.68 -9.79 -13.03
CA GLU A 129 -6.22 -8.97 -14.12
C GLU A 129 -5.66 -7.54 -14.14
N GLY A 130 -4.84 -7.17 -13.14
CA GLY A 130 -4.13 -5.90 -13.11
C GLY A 130 -4.92 -4.78 -12.44
N HIS A 131 -5.86 -5.12 -11.57
CA HIS A 131 -6.57 -4.14 -10.74
C HIS A 131 -5.63 -3.65 -9.64
N THR A 132 -5.50 -2.32 -9.51
CA THR A 132 -4.60 -1.72 -8.51
C THR A 132 -5.11 -1.94 -7.08
N HIS A 133 -4.24 -1.78 -6.08
CA HIS A 133 -4.61 -1.75 -4.66
C HIS A 133 -5.87 -0.92 -4.36
N ALA A 134 -6.01 0.24 -5.02
CA ALA A 134 -7.18 1.09 -4.96
C ALA A 134 -8.30 0.60 -5.90
N PHE A 135 -8.66 -0.68 -5.85
CA PHE A 135 -9.64 -1.30 -6.75
C PHE A 135 -10.99 -0.57 -6.74
N CYS A 136 -11.37 -0.02 -5.59
CA CYS A 136 -12.60 0.74 -5.38
C CYS A 136 -12.63 2.10 -6.11
N CYS A 137 -11.48 2.59 -6.60
CA CYS A 137 -11.40 3.84 -7.33
C CYS A 137 -11.72 3.71 -8.83
N THR A 138 -11.99 2.49 -9.31
CA THR A 138 -12.41 2.25 -10.70
C THR A 138 -13.66 1.39 -10.72
N VAL A 139 -14.49 1.56 -11.75
CA VAL A 139 -15.69 0.71 -11.94
C VAL A 139 -15.26 -0.75 -12.16
N ALA A 140 -14.25 -0.98 -13.01
CA ALA A 140 -13.77 -2.33 -13.31
C ALA A 140 -13.24 -3.06 -12.06
N GLY A 141 -12.35 -2.43 -11.29
CA GLY A 141 -11.82 -3.02 -10.06
C GLY A 141 -12.89 -3.24 -8.99
N SER A 142 -13.85 -2.31 -8.86
CA SER A 142 -14.97 -2.44 -7.92
C SER A 142 -15.86 -3.64 -8.27
N VAL A 143 -16.22 -3.78 -9.56
CA VAL A 143 -17.05 -4.89 -10.03
C VAL A 143 -16.31 -6.22 -9.85
N TRP A 144 -15.02 -6.26 -10.19
CA TRP A 144 -14.22 -7.47 -10.05
C TRP A 144 -14.13 -7.96 -8.60
N VAL A 145 -13.78 -7.08 -7.66
CA VAL A 145 -13.70 -7.44 -6.24
C VAL A 145 -15.07 -7.84 -5.70
N ALA A 146 -16.15 -7.15 -6.10
CA ALA A 146 -17.51 -7.53 -5.68
C ALA A 146 -17.88 -8.94 -6.16
N GLN A 147 -17.55 -9.29 -7.40
CA GLN A 147 -17.77 -10.64 -7.95
C GLN A 147 -16.92 -11.69 -7.24
N HIS A 148 -15.65 -11.38 -6.97
CA HIS A 148 -14.74 -12.25 -6.22
C HIS A 148 -15.29 -12.55 -4.81
N VAL A 149 -15.66 -11.51 -4.06
CA VAL A 149 -16.24 -11.63 -2.71
C VAL A 149 -17.57 -12.38 -2.74
N ALA A 150 -18.46 -12.07 -3.69
CA ALA A 150 -19.73 -12.77 -3.82
C ALA A 150 -19.54 -14.27 -4.07
N THR A 151 -18.54 -14.64 -4.88
CA THR A 151 -18.18 -16.03 -5.16
C THR A 151 -17.61 -16.72 -3.93
N LEU A 152 -16.70 -16.07 -3.20
CA LEU A 152 -16.17 -16.58 -1.94
C LEU A 152 -17.27 -16.88 -0.92
N ILE A 153 -18.22 -15.95 -0.76
CA ILE A 153 -19.35 -16.09 0.17
C ILE A 153 -20.23 -17.29 -0.25
N LYS A 154 -20.60 -17.37 -1.54
CA LYS A 154 -21.41 -18.48 -2.05
C LYS A 154 -20.75 -19.84 -1.81
N ASN A 155 -19.46 -19.95 -2.12
CA ASN A 155 -18.70 -21.19 -1.95
C ASN A 155 -18.64 -21.63 -0.48
N ARG A 156 -18.53 -20.68 0.47
CA ARG A 156 -18.57 -21.00 1.90
C ARG A 156 -19.94 -21.54 2.34
N PHE A 157 -21.04 -20.99 1.84
CA PHE A 157 -22.37 -21.48 2.17
C PHE A 157 -22.65 -22.88 1.61
N THR A 158 -22.17 -23.18 0.40
CA THR A 158 -22.33 -24.52 -0.19
C THR A 158 -21.56 -25.61 0.54
N HIS A 159 -20.48 -25.29 1.25
CA HIS A 159 -19.72 -26.26 2.06
C HIS A 159 -20.31 -26.50 3.45
N LEU A 160 -21.36 -25.77 3.85
CA LEU A 160 -22.05 -25.91 5.14
C LEU A 160 -23.37 -26.70 5.03
N GLN A 161 -23.77 -27.11 3.82
CA GLN A 161 -24.92 -27.97 3.54
C GLN A 161 -24.46 -29.40 3.31
#